data_AF-A0A943QPG6-F1
#
_entry.id   AF-A0A943QPG6-F1
#
_cell.length_a   1.000
_cell.length_b   1.000
_cell.length_c   1.000
_cell.angle_alpha   90.00
_cell.angle_beta   90.00
_cell.angle_gamma   90.00
#
_symmetry.space_group_name_H-M   'P 1'
#
loop_
_entity.id
_entity.type
_entity.pdbx_description
1 polymer ?
#
loop_
_entity_poly.entity_id
_entity_poly.type
_entity_poly.pdbx_seq_one_letter_code
_entity_poly.pdbx_strand_id
1 'polypeptide(L)'
;MNLKKKLLVAALATAMVFPTVSMASKLNVQRYSGNSRVETAVNVSKDQFSSAKSAILVNQLAFPDALSATVLSKGTMPVLFSESNNISADTLNQLKSMGVENVFVLGGEKSVSNAVVNSVKSATNAKVVRINGADRYKTNAQTIKDNVKQTSEVVIASGEIYVDALYGVSYANKVNAPVMLVKKNNIPAETLKVLKSMNVTRITIIGGEKTITPKLEKELSEIAVVDRISGTNRYEGSLKVAREVYGDKLQTALVASGENFADALVAAPVSQKLDAPILLASKNSIESSIVSYLRDNKELSNIKVFGGVNAIGSKVFKNLENSYYTVGENGEKVIDGGTIIVEKVKNNSTDKPTATTPVETGTQK
;
A
#
# COMPACT_ATOMS: atom_id res chain seq x y z
N MET A 1 -28.53 -82.24 -4.18
CA MET A 1 -27.20 -82.07 -3.56
C MET A 1 -26.46 -80.98 -4.32
N ASN A 2 -26.05 -79.93 -3.61
CA ASN A 2 -25.46 -78.66 -4.07
C ASN A 2 -24.59 -78.69 -5.34
N LEU A 3 -24.76 -77.72 -6.25
CA LEU A 3 -23.71 -76.71 -6.49
C LEU A 3 -24.21 -75.48 -7.26
N LYS A 4 -24.00 -74.33 -6.63
CA LYS A 4 -24.11 -72.94 -7.06
C LYS A 4 -23.62 -72.68 -8.51
N LYS A 5 -24.42 -71.96 -9.31
CA LYS A 5 -23.92 -70.95 -10.25
C LYS A 5 -24.88 -69.75 -10.27
N LYS A 6 -24.58 -68.75 -9.44
CA LYS A 6 -25.11 -67.39 -9.57
C LYS A 6 -24.39 -66.76 -10.77
N LEU A 7 -25.13 -66.38 -11.81
CA LEU A 7 -24.59 -65.54 -12.88
C LEU A 7 -24.53 -64.10 -12.34
N LEU A 8 -23.32 -63.65 -12.03
CA LEU A 8 -23.01 -62.26 -11.71
C LEU A 8 -22.87 -61.53 -13.06
N VAL A 9 -23.85 -60.71 -13.45
CA VAL A 9 -23.63 -59.73 -14.53
C VAL A 9 -23.07 -58.48 -13.84
N ALA A 10 -21.77 -58.29 -13.98
CA ALA A 10 -21.08 -57.09 -13.53
C ALA A 10 -21.53 -55.90 -14.40
N ALA A 11 -22.41 -55.06 -13.86
CA ALA A 11 -22.58 -53.71 -14.38
C ALA A 11 -21.33 -52.92 -14.00
N LEU A 12 -20.42 -52.74 -14.96
CA LEU A 12 -19.27 -51.87 -14.82
C LEU A 12 -19.80 -50.43 -14.75
N ALA A 13 -20.12 -49.96 -13.54
CA ALA A 13 -20.36 -48.56 -13.29
C ALA A 13 -19.01 -47.86 -13.42
N THR A 14 -18.68 -47.41 -14.64
CA THR A 14 -17.66 -46.38 -14.82
C THR A 14 -18.16 -45.14 -14.09
N ALA A 15 -17.71 -44.98 -12.85
CA ALA A 15 -17.82 -43.72 -12.15
C ALA A 15 -17.06 -42.69 -12.99
N MET A 16 -17.79 -41.93 -13.82
CA MET A 16 -17.30 -40.66 -14.33
C MET A 16 -17.07 -39.79 -13.10
N VAL A 17 -15.84 -39.82 -12.60
CA VAL A 17 -15.34 -38.77 -11.72
C VAL A 17 -15.29 -37.53 -12.60
N PHE A 18 -16.37 -36.76 -12.61
CA PHE A 18 -16.29 -35.39 -13.08
C PHE A 18 -15.29 -34.71 -12.15
N PRO A 19 -14.15 -34.20 -12.64
CA PRO A 19 -13.36 -33.30 -11.82
C PRO A 19 -14.31 -32.16 -11.46
N THR A 20 -14.65 -32.05 -10.18
CA THR A 20 -15.26 -30.84 -9.67
C THR A 20 -14.26 -29.74 -9.97
N VAL A 21 -14.52 -28.95 -11.01
CA VAL A 21 -13.81 -27.69 -11.22
C VAL A 21 -14.17 -26.85 -10.01
N SER A 22 -13.32 -26.90 -8.99
CA SER A 22 -13.34 -25.93 -7.91
C SER A 22 -13.22 -24.59 -8.60
N MET A 23 -14.29 -23.79 -8.59
CA MET A 23 -14.25 -22.41 -9.06
C MET A 23 -13.19 -21.71 -8.22
N ALA A 24 -11.96 -21.62 -8.74
CA ALA A 24 -10.90 -20.85 -8.13
C ALA A 24 -11.45 -19.45 -7.91
N SER A 25 -11.50 -19.00 -6.65
CA SER A 25 -11.99 -17.65 -6.34
C SER A 25 -11.12 -16.66 -7.10
N LYS A 26 -11.72 -15.99 -8.09
CA LYS A 26 -11.01 -15.05 -8.96
C LYS A 26 -10.35 -13.95 -8.10
N LEU A 27 -9.03 -13.82 -8.20
CA LEU A 27 -8.28 -12.69 -7.63
C LEU A 27 -8.91 -11.37 -8.10
N ASN A 28 -9.36 -10.55 -7.15
CA ASN A 28 -9.92 -9.23 -7.43
C ASN A 28 -8.81 -8.17 -7.36
N VAL A 29 -8.43 -7.61 -8.51
CA VAL A 29 -7.47 -6.51 -8.57
C VAL A 29 -8.23 -5.20 -8.82
N GLN A 30 -8.32 -4.36 -7.80
CA GLN A 30 -9.05 -3.09 -7.84
C GLN A 30 -8.08 -1.91 -7.84
N ARG A 31 -8.28 -0.95 -8.75
CA ARG A 31 -7.55 0.32 -8.75
C ARG A 31 -8.35 1.43 -8.08
N TYR A 32 -7.72 2.16 -7.17
CA TYR A 32 -8.17 3.45 -6.67
C TYR A 32 -7.37 4.55 -7.34
N SER A 33 -8.05 5.36 -8.15
CA SER A 33 -7.45 6.50 -8.83
C SER A 33 -8.50 7.54 -9.17
N GLY A 34 -8.05 8.78 -9.38
CA GLY A 34 -8.80 9.82 -10.09
C GLY A 34 -7.88 10.61 -11.01
N ASN A 35 -8.40 11.70 -11.57
CA ASN A 35 -7.64 12.62 -12.43
C ASN A 35 -6.59 13.43 -11.63
N SER A 36 -6.71 13.43 -10.30
CA SER A 36 -5.78 14.09 -9.38
C SER A 36 -5.59 13.26 -8.11
N ARG A 37 -4.57 13.59 -7.31
CA ARG A 37 -4.35 12.99 -5.98
C ARG A 37 -5.53 13.25 -5.03
N VAL A 38 -6.19 14.39 -5.17
CA VAL A 38 -7.41 14.75 -4.43
C VAL A 38 -8.53 13.77 -4.76
N GLU A 39 -8.78 13.54 -6.05
CA GLU A 39 -9.82 12.61 -6.49
C GLU A 39 -9.49 11.15 -6.12
N THR A 40 -8.21 10.74 -6.23
CA THR A 40 -7.75 9.44 -5.71
C THR A 40 -8.09 9.27 -4.23
N ALA A 41 -7.78 10.27 -3.38
CA ALA A 41 -8.08 10.23 -1.95
C ALA A 41 -9.59 10.16 -1.67
N VAL A 42 -10.39 10.94 -2.40
CA VAL A 42 -11.85 10.91 -2.31
C VAL A 42 -12.41 9.55 -2.71
N ASN A 43 -11.90 8.93 -3.77
CA ASN A 43 -12.35 7.61 -4.22
C ASN A 43 -11.99 6.51 -3.21
N VAL A 44 -10.80 6.57 -2.60
CA VAL A 44 -10.44 5.69 -1.46
C VAL A 44 -11.39 5.93 -0.29
N SER A 45 -11.66 7.18 0.06
CA SER A 45 -12.56 7.53 1.18
C SER A 45 -14.00 7.05 0.95
N LYS A 46 -14.54 7.20 -0.25
CA LYS A 46 -15.90 6.71 -0.59
C LYS A 46 -16.03 5.22 -0.43
N ASP A 47 -15.05 4.46 -0.90
CA ASP A 47 -15.13 3.00 -0.91
C ASP A 47 -14.74 2.38 0.43
N GLN A 48 -13.72 2.93 1.10
CA GLN A 48 -13.16 2.35 2.32
C GLN A 48 -13.62 3.05 3.61
N PHE A 49 -14.22 4.23 3.54
CA PHE A 49 -14.50 5.07 4.72
C PHE A 49 -15.80 5.87 4.63
N SER A 50 -16.80 5.40 3.86
CA SER A 50 -18.05 6.15 3.61
C SER A 50 -18.82 6.59 4.85
N SER A 51 -18.66 5.91 5.99
CA SER A 51 -19.32 6.21 7.26
C SER A 51 -18.36 6.68 8.36
N ALA A 52 -17.12 7.06 8.01
CA ALA A 52 -16.13 7.48 8.99
C ALA A 52 -16.56 8.76 9.74
N LYS A 53 -16.49 8.72 11.07
CA LYS A 53 -16.83 9.85 11.94
C LYS A 53 -15.71 10.88 12.08
N SER A 54 -14.53 10.56 11.57
CA SER A 54 -13.37 11.45 11.61
C SER A 54 -12.54 11.30 10.35
N ALA A 55 -11.93 12.40 9.91
CA ALA A 55 -11.04 12.42 8.76
C ALA A 55 -9.75 13.19 9.07
N ILE A 56 -8.69 12.88 8.32
CA ILE A 56 -7.41 13.58 8.40
C ILE A 56 -7.27 14.42 7.13
N LEU A 57 -7.04 15.72 7.30
CA LEU A 57 -6.77 16.65 6.21
C LEU A 57 -5.29 17.02 6.22
N VAL A 58 -4.64 16.83 5.09
CA VAL A 58 -3.22 17.18 4.90
C VAL A 58 -3.03 17.95 3.60
N ASN A 59 -1.96 18.75 3.52
CA ASN A 59 -1.61 19.39 2.26
C ASN A 59 -1.06 18.35 1.27
N GLN A 60 -1.61 18.38 0.06
CA GLN A 60 -1.34 17.43 -1.01
C GLN A 60 0.13 17.45 -1.50
N LEU A 61 0.86 18.54 -1.28
CA LEU A 61 2.27 18.73 -1.64
C LEU A 61 3.22 18.65 -0.44
N ALA A 62 2.73 18.83 0.79
CA ALA A 62 3.55 18.85 1.99
C ALA A 62 3.61 17.46 2.65
N PHE A 63 4.39 16.56 2.05
CA PHE A 63 4.66 15.25 2.63
C PHE A 63 5.21 15.23 4.07
N PRO A 64 6.01 16.22 4.54
CA PRO A 64 6.62 16.18 5.87
C PRO A 64 5.59 15.97 7.00
N ASP A 65 4.53 16.78 7.02
CA ASP A 65 3.50 16.70 8.05
C ASP A 65 2.53 15.54 7.81
N ALA A 66 2.29 15.23 6.53
CA ALA A 66 1.35 14.21 6.10
C ALA A 66 1.78 12.79 6.53
N LEU A 67 3.06 12.54 6.77
CA LEU A 67 3.51 11.27 7.36
C LEU A 67 2.94 11.00 8.75
N SER A 68 2.60 12.04 9.52
CA SER A 68 1.96 11.85 10.83
C SER A 68 0.54 11.29 10.73
N ALA A 69 -0.07 11.33 9.53
CA ALA A 69 -1.37 10.72 9.28
C ALA A 69 -1.34 9.20 9.49
N THR A 70 -0.20 8.56 9.25
CA THR A 70 -0.06 7.11 9.45
C THR A 70 -0.27 6.67 10.90
N VAL A 71 0.06 7.54 11.84
CA VAL A 71 -0.18 7.32 13.28
C VAL A 71 -1.64 7.56 13.64
N LEU A 72 -2.23 8.62 13.07
CA LEU A 72 -3.55 9.09 13.48
C LEU A 72 -4.70 8.30 12.85
N SER A 73 -4.51 7.72 11.65
CA SER A 73 -5.61 7.12 10.90
C SER A 73 -6.22 5.90 11.57
N LYS A 74 -5.40 5.06 12.23
CA LYS A 74 -5.78 3.84 12.98
C LYS A 74 -6.77 2.93 12.24
N GLY A 75 -6.75 2.94 10.90
CA GLY A 75 -7.72 2.20 10.08
C GLY A 75 -9.17 2.71 10.14
N THR A 76 -9.44 3.86 10.78
CA THR A 76 -10.79 4.42 10.95
C THR A 76 -10.99 5.77 10.29
N MET A 77 -9.91 6.50 9.97
CA MET A 77 -9.97 7.83 9.37
C MET A 77 -9.33 7.84 7.98
N PRO A 78 -10.04 8.27 6.93
CA PRO A 78 -9.43 8.49 5.63
C PRO A 78 -8.48 9.69 5.68
N VAL A 79 -7.44 9.64 4.85
CA VAL A 79 -6.63 10.81 4.53
C VAL A 79 -7.22 11.49 3.31
N LEU A 80 -7.55 12.77 3.46
CA LEU A 80 -8.01 13.64 2.39
C LEU A 80 -7.05 14.82 2.23
N PHE A 81 -7.12 15.46 1.06
CA PHE A 81 -6.15 16.46 0.65
C PHE A 81 -6.74 17.86 0.52
N SER A 82 -5.94 18.85 0.91
CA SER A 82 -6.09 20.27 0.54
C SER A 82 -4.84 20.80 -0.14
N GLU A 83 -4.89 22.03 -0.63
CA GLU A 83 -3.72 22.86 -0.88
C GLU A 83 -3.39 23.70 0.35
N SER A 84 -2.38 24.57 0.24
CA SER A 84 -2.05 25.53 1.31
C SER A 84 -3.20 26.47 1.61
N ASN A 85 -3.78 27.07 0.58
CA ASN A 85 -4.75 28.17 0.74
C ASN A 85 -6.12 27.84 0.12
N ASN A 86 -6.29 26.62 -0.38
CA ASN A 86 -7.49 26.20 -1.07
C ASN A 86 -7.83 24.74 -0.72
N ILE A 87 -9.11 24.40 -0.81
CA ILE A 87 -9.61 23.03 -0.65
C ILE A 87 -10.66 22.77 -1.71
N SER A 88 -10.57 21.63 -2.39
CA SER A 88 -11.47 21.31 -3.50
C SER A 88 -12.89 21.07 -3.00
N ALA A 89 -13.85 21.30 -3.90
CA ALA A 89 -15.24 20.92 -3.67
C ALA A 89 -15.38 19.41 -3.41
N ASP A 90 -14.57 18.57 -4.08
CA ASP A 90 -14.60 17.11 -3.90
C ASP A 90 -14.23 16.69 -2.46
N THR A 91 -13.18 17.28 -1.89
CA THR A 91 -12.80 17.01 -0.50
C THR A 91 -13.89 17.49 0.46
N LEU A 92 -14.40 18.71 0.27
CA LEU A 92 -15.46 19.25 1.12
C LEU A 92 -16.74 18.41 1.05
N ASN A 93 -17.16 18.02 -0.15
CA ASN A 93 -18.34 17.20 -0.37
C ASN A 93 -18.16 15.80 0.24
N GLN A 94 -16.96 15.22 0.17
CA GLN A 94 -16.69 13.94 0.80
C GLN A 94 -16.71 14.02 2.32
N LEU A 95 -16.16 15.08 2.92
CA LEU A 95 -16.28 15.30 4.37
C LEU A 95 -17.75 15.43 4.80
N LYS A 96 -18.56 16.17 4.02
CA LYS A 96 -20.01 16.31 4.26
C LYS A 96 -20.74 14.98 4.13
N SER A 97 -20.48 14.22 3.06
CA SER A 97 -21.19 12.96 2.78
C SER A 97 -20.93 11.90 3.85
N MET A 98 -19.71 11.86 4.41
CA MET A 98 -19.38 10.99 5.54
C MET A 98 -20.05 11.42 6.85
N GLY A 99 -20.54 12.67 6.94
CA GLY A 99 -21.07 13.22 8.18
C GLY A 99 -20.01 13.25 9.29
N VAL A 100 -18.78 13.65 8.95
CA VAL A 100 -17.67 13.69 9.92
C VAL A 100 -17.98 14.62 11.10
N GLU A 101 -17.66 14.16 12.30
CA GLU A 101 -17.81 14.93 13.53
C GLU A 101 -16.49 15.62 13.91
N ASN A 102 -15.36 15.06 13.47
CA ASN A 102 -14.03 15.62 13.71
C ASN A 102 -13.19 15.63 12.42
N VAL A 103 -12.42 16.69 12.22
CA VAL A 103 -11.41 16.76 11.15
C VAL A 103 -10.07 17.16 11.77
N PHE A 104 -9.08 16.28 11.63
CA PHE A 104 -7.72 16.54 12.09
C PHE A 104 -6.90 17.15 10.96
N VAL A 105 -6.40 18.36 11.15
CA VAL A 105 -5.55 19.05 10.18
C VAL A 105 -4.10 18.89 10.59
N LEU A 106 -3.30 18.22 9.76
CA LEU A 106 -1.88 18.04 10.03
C LEU A 106 -1.05 19.11 9.33
N GLY A 107 -0.20 19.77 10.10
CA GLY A 107 0.69 20.82 9.64
C GLY A 107 0.25 22.22 10.06
N GLY A 108 1.23 23.13 10.06
CA GLY A 108 1.02 24.52 10.44
C GLY A 108 0.19 25.30 9.42
N GLU A 109 -0.09 26.57 9.71
CA GLU A 109 -0.90 27.44 8.85
C GLU A 109 -0.31 27.63 7.44
N LYS A 110 1.03 27.57 7.31
CA LYS A 110 1.70 27.59 5.99
C LYS A 110 1.47 26.33 5.16
N SER A 111 1.10 25.22 5.80
CA SER A 111 0.80 23.96 5.13
C SER A 111 -0.69 23.86 4.84
N VAL A 112 -1.54 24.22 5.79
CA VAL A 112 -3.00 24.29 5.60
C VAL A 112 -3.50 25.54 6.29
N SER A 113 -3.92 26.55 5.53
CA SER A 113 -4.24 27.87 6.06
C SER A 113 -5.50 27.87 6.93
N ASN A 114 -5.68 28.94 7.71
CA ASN A 114 -6.92 29.13 8.46
C ASN A 114 -8.14 29.32 7.54
N ALA A 115 -7.94 29.81 6.31
CA ALA A 115 -9.01 29.88 5.32
C ALA A 115 -9.53 28.47 4.96
N VAL A 116 -8.63 27.50 4.71
CA VAL A 116 -9.00 26.10 4.46
C VAL A 116 -9.74 25.50 5.66
N VAL A 117 -9.24 25.74 6.88
CA VAL A 117 -9.89 25.28 8.12
C VAL A 117 -11.31 25.84 8.23
N ASN A 118 -11.50 27.12 7.93
CA ASN A 118 -12.81 27.75 7.97
C ASN A 118 -13.75 27.18 6.90
N SER A 119 -13.26 26.89 5.70
CA SER A 119 -14.05 26.20 4.66
C SER A 119 -14.54 24.83 5.13
N VAL A 120 -13.70 24.06 5.83
CA VAL A 120 -14.09 22.76 6.40
C VAL A 120 -15.17 22.92 7.48
N LYS A 121 -15.00 23.87 8.41
CA LYS A 121 -15.98 24.15 9.47
C LYS A 121 -17.34 24.52 8.88
N SER A 122 -17.37 25.48 7.96
CA SER A 122 -18.60 25.95 7.30
C SER A 122 -19.27 24.85 6.48
N ALA A 123 -18.49 23.90 5.95
CA ALA A 123 -19.02 22.79 5.17
C ALA A 123 -19.67 21.70 6.04
N THR A 124 -19.08 21.35 7.18
CA THR A 124 -19.35 20.06 7.86
C THR A 124 -19.91 20.20 9.27
N ASN A 125 -19.83 21.38 9.90
CA ASN A 125 -20.02 21.58 11.34
C ASN A 125 -19.10 20.74 12.24
N ALA A 126 -18.08 20.07 11.66
CA ALA A 126 -17.16 19.23 12.41
C ALA A 126 -16.26 20.05 13.33
N LYS A 127 -15.85 19.44 14.45
CA LYS A 127 -14.75 19.97 15.26
C LYS A 127 -13.45 19.80 14.50
N VAL A 128 -12.83 20.92 14.12
CA VAL A 128 -11.53 20.91 13.44
C VAL A 128 -10.41 21.08 14.45
N VAL A 129 -9.51 20.09 14.52
CA VAL A 129 -8.35 20.06 15.42
C VAL A 129 -7.07 20.12 14.60
N ARG A 130 -6.25 21.15 14.81
CA ARG A 130 -4.94 21.23 14.15
C ARG A 130 -3.86 20.57 15.02
N ILE A 131 -3.04 19.74 14.41
CA ILE A 131 -1.82 19.19 15.03
C ILE A 131 -0.63 19.65 14.19
N ASN A 132 0.29 20.40 14.80
CA ASN A 132 1.42 20.97 14.08
C ASN A 132 2.63 21.23 14.96
N GLY A 133 3.81 20.98 14.40
CA GLY A 133 5.10 21.32 14.95
C GLY A 133 5.85 22.37 14.14
N ALA A 134 7.05 22.70 14.60
CA ALA A 134 8.00 23.53 13.85
C ALA A 134 8.57 22.77 12.63
N ASP A 135 8.55 21.45 12.68
CA ASP A 135 8.92 20.54 11.62
C ASP A 135 8.11 19.23 11.72
N ARG A 136 8.33 18.33 10.76
CA ARG A 136 7.68 17.01 10.69
C ARG A 136 7.87 16.14 11.93
N TYR A 137 9.02 16.28 12.60
CA TYR A 137 9.37 15.46 13.76
C TYR A 137 8.56 15.92 14.96
N LYS A 138 8.41 17.24 15.14
CA LYS A 138 7.55 17.80 16.17
C LYS A 138 6.06 17.54 15.89
N THR A 139 5.60 17.67 14.64
CA THR A 139 4.22 17.30 14.26
C THR A 139 3.95 15.83 14.62
N ASN A 140 4.83 14.91 14.22
CA ASN A 140 4.70 13.48 14.51
C ASN A 140 4.73 13.19 16.03
N ALA A 141 5.67 13.79 16.76
CA ALA A 141 5.76 13.65 18.22
C ALA A 141 4.49 14.13 18.94
N GLN A 142 3.91 15.27 18.52
CA GLN A 142 2.63 15.76 19.07
C GLN A 142 1.46 14.86 18.69
N THR A 143 1.38 14.40 17.43
CA THR A 143 0.35 13.44 17.02
C THR A 143 0.38 12.19 17.89
N ILE A 144 1.56 11.65 18.18
CA ILE A 144 1.72 10.49 19.06
C ILE A 144 1.29 10.82 20.49
N LYS A 145 1.87 11.87 21.08
CA LYS A 145 1.58 12.26 22.47
C LYS A 145 0.10 12.47 22.75
N ASP A 146 -0.61 13.09 21.81
CA ASP A 146 -2.00 13.49 22.01
C ASP A 146 -3.00 12.37 21.65
N ASN A 147 -2.61 11.38 20.85
CA ASN A 147 -3.56 10.42 20.26
C ASN A 147 -3.18 8.95 20.46
N VAL A 148 -1.97 8.63 20.92
CA VAL A 148 -1.51 7.24 21.07
C VAL A 148 -1.48 6.89 22.56
N LYS A 149 -2.08 5.75 22.89
CA LYS A 149 -2.02 5.20 24.25
C LYS A 149 -0.60 4.71 24.54
N GLN A 150 -0.25 4.58 25.83
CA GLN A 150 1.04 4.00 26.22
C GLN A 150 1.25 2.63 25.55
N THR A 151 2.45 2.42 24.98
CA THR A 151 2.89 1.15 24.42
C THR A 151 4.37 0.93 24.71
N SER A 152 4.76 -0.32 24.87
CA SER A 152 6.13 -0.74 25.12
C SER A 152 6.97 -0.86 23.84
N GLU A 153 6.36 -0.67 22.68
CA GLU A 153 6.98 -0.86 21.36
C GLU A 153 6.67 0.32 20.43
N VAL A 154 7.67 0.72 19.65
CA VAL A 154 7.57 1.79 18.65
C VAL A 154 8.26 1.38 17.36
N VAL A 155 7.74 1.89 16.25
CA VAL A 155 8.38 1.74 14.94
C VAL A 155 9.14 3.01 14.61
N ILE A 156 10.41 2.92 14.27
CA ILE A 156 11.24 4.06 13.86
C ILE A 156 11.43 4.03 12.34
N ALA A 157 11.11 5.12 11.67
CA ALA A 157 11.35 5.29 10.25
C ALA A 157 11.99 6.65 9.96
N SER A 158 12.66 6.76 8.81
CA SER A 158 13.23 8.04 8.38
C SER A 158 12.11 9.05 8.11
N GLY A 159 12.24 10.26 8.68
CA GLY A 159 11.39 11.38 8.32
C GLY A 159 11.86 12.09 7.05
N GLU A 160 13.04 11.78 6.53
CA GLU A 160 13.64 12.44 5.36
C GLU A 160 13.10 11.88 4.04
N ILE A 161 12.64 10.62 4.05
CA ILE A 161 11.94 9.96 2.94
C ILE A 161 10.61 9.38 3.42
N TYR A 162 9.62 9.26 2.52
CA TYR A 162 8.28 8.82 2.93
C TYR A 162 8.08 7.31 2.93
N VAL A 163 8.83 6.58 2.09
CA VAL A 163 8.52 5.17 1.77
C VAL A 163 8.69 4.26 2.98
N ASP A 164 9.75 4.43 3.77
CA ASP A 164 10.03 3.62 4.96
C ASP A 164 8.91 3.74 5.98
N ALA A 165 8.45 4.96 6.25
CA ALA A 165 7.32 5.20 7.13
C ALA A 165 6.01 4.64 6.55
N LEU A 166 5.82 4.71 5.23
CA LEU A 166 4.61 4.26 4.56
C LEU A 166 4.42 2.74 4.65
N TYR A 167 5.39 1.93 4.19
CA TYR A 167 5.24 0.47 4.29
C TYR A 167 5.45 -0.03 5.73
N GLY A 168 6.18 0.72 6.55
CA GLY A 168 6.31 0.46 7.99
C GLY A 168 4.99 0.54 8.77
N VAL A 169 3.97 1.23 8.24
CA VAL A 169 2.62 1.25 8.82
C VAL A 169 2.05 -0.16 8.98
N SER A 170 2.32 -1.05 8.03
CA SER A 170 1.79 -2.41 8.06
C SER A 170 2.36 -3.22 9.24
N TYR A 171 3.63 -3.01 9.58
CA TYR A 171 4.24 -3.58 10.79
C TYR A 171 3.68 -2.91 12.05
N ALA A 172 3.68 -1.56 12.06
CA ALA A 172 3.22 -0.76 13.18
C ALA A 172 1.79 -1.10 13.60
N ASN A 173 0.91 -1.36 12.63
CA ASN A 173 -0.46 -1.83 12.87
C ASN A 173 -0.49 -3.18 13.59
N LYS A 174 0.34 -4.13 13.14
CA LYS A 174 0.36 -5.49 13.70
C LYS A 174 0.79 -5.53 15.16
N VAL A 175 1.80 -4.74 15.49
CA VAL A 175 2.35 -4.66 16.85
C VAL A 175 1.68 -3.57 17.71
N ASN A 176 0.64 -2.92 17.19
CA ASN A 176 -0.08 -1.82 17.85
C ASN A 176 0.86 -0.71 18.38
N ALA A 177 1.78 -0.28 17.52
CA ALA A 177 2.81 0.70 17.82
C ALA A 177 2.68 1.95 16.93
N PRO A 178 3.05 3.15 17.41
CA PRO A 178 3.15 4.32 16.54
C PRO A 178 4.41 4.26 15.66
N VAL A 179 4.32 4.86 14.47
CA VAL A 179 5.49 5.19 13.66
C VAL A 179 6.06 6.54 14.11
N MET A 180 7.28 6.52 14.62
CA MET A 180 8.07 7.66 15.03
C MET A 180 9.10 8.03 13.95
N LEU A 181 9.23 9.34 13.68
CA LEU A 181 10.16 9.84 12.67
C LEU A 181 11.49 10.26 13.29
N VAL A 182 12.59 9.87 12.64
CA VAL A 182 13.96 10.30 12.96
C VAL A 182 14.67 10.89 11.75
N LYS A 183 15.77 11.61 11.99
CA LYS A 183 16.70 12.03 10.93
C LYS A 183 17.67 10.90 10.64
N LYS A 184 18.43 10.99 9.55
CA LYS A 184 19.38 9.93 9.16
C LYS A 184 20.43 9.58 10.21
N ASN A 185 20.92 10.59 10.92
CA ASN A 185 22.09 10.48 11.80
C ASN A 185 21.83 10.88 13.26
N ASN A 186 20.59 11.24 13.61
CA ASN A 186 20.27 11.65 14.99
C ASN A 186 18.78 11.49 15.30
N ILE A 187 18.47 11.31 16.58
CA ILE A 187 17.10 11.38 17.11
C ILE A 187 16.74 12.87 17.31
N PRO A 188 15.68 13.40 16.69
CA PRO A 188 15.18 14.73 17.01
C PRO A 188 14.77 14.83 18.49
N ALA A 189 15.01 15.99 19.11
CA ALA A 189 14.75 16.16 20.55
C ALA A 189 13.29 15.87 20.94
N GLU A 190 12.32 16.24 20.09
CA GLU A 190 10.90 15.95 20.34
C GLU A 190 10.58 14.45 20.24
N THR A 191 11.18 13.73 19.28
CA THR A 191 11.07 12.26 19.19
C THR A 191 11.66 11.59 20.42
N LEU A 192 12.82 12.03 20.89
CA LEU A 192 13.48 11.49 22.08
C LEU A 192 12.64 11.70 23.36
N LYS A 193 11.99 12.85 23.50
CA LYS A 193 11.07 13.11 24.61
C LYS A 193 9.92 12.12 24.63
N VAL A 194 9.31 11.85 23.47
CA VAL A 194 8.20 10.90 23.36
C VAL A 194 8.67 9.49 23.68
N LEU A 195 9.79 9.04 23.10
CA LEU A 195 10.40 7.73 23.40
C LEU A 195 10.59 7.51 24.91
N LYS A 196 11.16 8.50 25.60
CA LYS A 196 11.36 8.44 27.06
C LYS A 196 10.05 8.44 27.83
N SER A 197 9.07 9.26 27.44
CA SER A 197 7.78 9.32 28.13
C SER A 197 6.93 8.04 27.98
N MET A 198 7.14 7.30 26.89
CA MET A 198 6.39 6.08 26.62
C MET A 198 6.96 4.85 27.33
N ASN A 199 8.11 4.95 28.00
CA ASN A 199 8.83 3.82 28.61
C ASN A 199 8.98 2.64 27.64
N VAL A 200 9.39 2.96 26.41
CA VAL A 200 9.56 1.99 25.33
C VAL A 200 10.64 0.97 25.71
N THR A 201 10.36 -0.30 25.45
CA THR A 201 11.28 -1.42 25.69
C THR A 201 11.74 -2.10 24.40
N ARG A 202 11.00 -1.90 23.29
CA ARG A 202 11.35 -2.38 21.96
C ARG A 202 11.20 -1.29 20.91
N ILE A 203 12.16 -1.24 20.00
CA ILE A 203 12.19 -0.34 18.85
C ILE A 203 12.41 -1.20 17.61
N THR A 204 11.51 -1.10 16.64
CA THR A 204 11.72 -1.72 15.32
C THR A 204 12.03 -0.64 14.30
N ILE A 205 13.25 -0.63 13.77
CA ILE A 205 13.67 0.24 12.69
C ILE A 205 13.15 -0.31 11.37
N ILE A 206 12.40 0.51 10.64
CA ILE A 206 12.01 0.25 9.25
C ILE A 206 12.83 1.16 8.34
N GLY A 207 13.65 0.55 7.49
CA GLY A 207 14.54 1.26 6.57
C GLY A 207 16.00 0.80 6.68
N GLY A 208 16.76 0.99 5.61
CA GLY A 208 18.16 0.59 5.54
C GLY A 208 19.14 1.61 6.13
N GLU A 209 20.41 1.25 6.18
CA GLU A 209 21.48 2.10 6.74
C GLU A 209 21.67 3.44 6.01
N LYS A 210 21.22 3.53 4.76
CA LYS A 210 21.25 4.77 3.97
C LYS A 210 20.28 5.83 4.51
N THR A 211 19.21 5.42 5.19
CA THR A 211 18.15 6.30 5.70
C THR A 211 18.18 6.44 7.21
N ILE A 212 18.73 5.46 7.93
CA ILE A 212 18.98 5.46 9.38
C ILE A 212 20.33 4.76 9.63
N THR A 213 21.37 5.51 10.00
CA THR A 213 22.73 4.97 10.10
C THR A 213 22.93 3.98 11.25
N PRO A 214 23.96 3.10 11.17
CA PRO A 214 24.34 2.23 12.29
C PRO A 214 24.67 2.99 13.58
N LYS A 215 25.21 4.21 13.45
CA LYS A 215 25.44 5.10 14.61
C LYS A 215 24.12 5.41 15.33
N LEU A 216 23.09 5.81 14.59
CA LEU A 216 21.78 6.13 15.14
C LEU A 216 21.10 4.89 15.72
N GLU A 217 21.24 3.74 15.08
CA GLU A 217 20.76 2.45 15.62
C GLU A 217 21.41 2.13 16.98
N LYS A 218 22.72 2.36 17.12
CA LYS A 218 23.41 2.22 18.40
C LYS A 218 22.90 3.20 19.46
N GLU A 219 22.62 4.45 19.09
CA GLU A 219 21.99 5.41 20.02
C GLU A 219 20.59 4.96 20.46
N LEU A 220 19.82 4.32 19.58
CA LEU A 220 18.51 3.77 19.92
C LEU A 220 18.62 2.53 20.82
N SER A 221 19.67 1.71 20.68
CA SER A 221 19.87 0.51 21.50
C SER A 221 20.28 0.80 22.94
N GLU A 222 20.74 2.02 23.22
CA GLU A 222 20.92 2.52 24.59
C GLU A 222 19.57 2.82 25.29
N ILE A 223 18.46 2.89 24.54
CA ILE A 223 17.12 3.20 25.06
C ILE A 223 16.27 1.93 25.23
N ALA A 224 16.30 1.03 24.26
CA ALA A 224 15.45 -0.17 24.19
C ALA A 224 16.10 -1.26 23.34
N VAL A 225 15.54 -2.47 23.33
CA VAL A 225 15.96 -3.51 22.38
C VAL A 225 15.60 -3.05 20.97
N VAL A 226 16.57 -3.11 20.05
CA VAL A 226 16.40 -2.64 18.67
C VAL A 226 16.47 -3.79 17.69
N ASP A 227 15.44 -3.91 16.86
CA ASP A 227 15.41 -4.75 15.66
C ASP A 227 15.38 -3.87 14.40
N ARG A 228 15.80 -4.40 13.25
CA ARG A 228 15.76 -3.69 11.96
C ARG A 228 15.18 -4.57 10.86
N ILE A 229 14.17 -4.06 10.16
CA ILE A 229 13.66 -4.63 8.92
C ILE A 229 14.06 -3.70 7.77
N SER A 230 14.86 -4.21 6.84
CA SER A 230 15.36 -3.43 5.71
C SER A 230 15.65 -4.28 4.48
N GLY A 231 15.46 -3.68 3.29
CA GLY A 231 15.87 -4.25 2.01
C GLY A 231 16.97 -3.39 1.35
N THR A 232 17.57 -3.92 0.29
CA THR A 232 18.56 -3.18 -0.52
C THR A 232 17.95 -1.96 -1.22
N ASN A 233 16.63 -1.97 -1.42
CA ASN A 233 15.84 -0.88 -1.97
C ASN A 233 14.44 -0.82 -1.31
N ARG A 234 13.64 0.19 -1.68
CA ARG A 234 12.29 0.44 -1.11
C ARG A 234 11.28 -0.69 -1.40
N TYR A 235 11.42 -1.36 -2.53
CA TYR A 235 10.53 -2.45 -2.96
C TYR A 235 10.82 -3.72 -2.14
N GLU A 236 12.10 -4.10 -2.02
CA GLU A 236 12.52 -5.21 -1.16
C GLU A 236 12.21 -4.94 0.32
N GLY A 237 12.38 -3.69 0.79
CA GLY A 237 12.00 -3.30 2.16
C GLY A 237 10.51 -3.53 2.43
N SER A 238 9.64 -3.11 1.50
CA SER A 238 8.19 -3.35 1.60
C SER A 238 7.83 -4.84 1.59
N LEU A 239 8.54 -5.65 0.77
CA LEU A 239 8.35 -7.10 0.74
C LEU A 239 8.80 -7.78 2.03
N LYS A 240 9.91 -7.36 2.63
CA LYS A 240 10.40 -7.90 3.90
C LYS A 240 9.43 -7.62 5.04
N VAL A 241 8.91 -6.39 5.13
CA VAL A 241 7.83 -6.07 6.09
C VAL A 241 6.60 -6.94 5.85
N ALA A 242 6.20 -7.15 4.60
CA ALA A 242 5.06 -8.00 4.30
C ALA A 242 5.27 -9.45 4.77
N ARG A 243 6.44 -10.03 4.50
CA ARG A 243 6.79 -11.40 4.93
C ARG A 243 6.87 -11.55 6.44
N GLU A 244 7.51 -10.59 7.12
CA GLU A 244 7.66 -10.61 8.57
C GLU A 244 6.30 -10.62 9.28
N VAL A 245 5.35 -9.84 8.76
CA VAL A 245 4.08 -9.56 9.43
C VAL A 245 2.97 -10.53 9.02
N TYR A 246 2.94 -10.94 7.75
CA TYR A 246 1.82 -11.68 7.16
C TYR A 246 2.19 -13.08 6.66
N GLY A 247 3.49 -13.38 6.50
CA GLY A 247 3.97 -14.68 6.03
C GLY A 247 3.24 -15.13 4.76
N ASP A 248 2.76 -16.38 4.76
CA ASP A 248 2.08 -17.00 3.63
C ASP A 248 0.53 -17.02 3.78
N LYS A 249 -0.02 -16.23 4.72
CA LYS A 249 -1.45 -16.15 5.02
C LYS A 249 -2.02 -14.77 4.72
N LEU A 250 -1.82 -14.32 3.49
CA LEU A 250 -2.25 -13.02 3.01
C LEU A 250 -3.60 -13.10 2.29
N GLN A 251 -4.66 -12.47 2.82
CA GLN A 251 -5.95 -12.38 2.12
C GLN A 251 -6.08 -11.17 1.19
N THR A 252 -5.48 -10.04 1.60
CA THR A 252 -5.49 -8.77 0.85
C THR A 252 -4.09 -8.18 0.79
N ALA A 253 -3.68 -7.70 -0.38
CA ALA A 253 -2.45 -6.92 -0.55
C ALA A 253 -2.75 -5.51 -1.07
N LEU A 254 -2.02 -4.52 -0.59
CA LEU A 254 -2.07 -3.16 -1.12
C LEU A 254 -0.82 -2.91 -1.96
N VAL A 255 -0.99 -2.34 -3.14
CA VAL A 255 0.12 -1.93 -4.01
C VAL A 255 0.08 -0.42 -4.18
N ALA A 256 1.16 0.25 -3.81
CA ALA A 256 1.28 1.69 -3.88
C ALA A 256 2.56 2.11 -4.62
N SER A 257 2.60 3.35 -5.10
CA SER A 257 3.79 3.87 -5.78
C SER A 257 4.93 4.04 -4.78
N GLY A 258 6.08 3.46 -5.11
CA GLY A 258 7.34 3.79 -4.44
C GLY A 258 7.94 5.11 -4.91
N GLU A 259 7.34 5.80 -5.89
CA GLU A 259 7.89 7.00 -6.53
C GLU A 259 7.02 8.24 -6.30
N ASN A 260 5.70 8.08 -6.17
CA ASN A 260 4.75 9.16 -5.95
C ASN A 260 4.09 9.10 -4.55
N PHE A 261 4.46 10.06 -3.70
CA PHE A 261 4.03 10.12 -2.29
C PHE A 261 2.52 10.18 -2.09
N ALA A 262 1.81 11.09 -2.76
CA ALA A 262 0.46 11.45 -2.34
C ALA A 262 -0.55 10.33 -2.58
N ASP A 263 -0.48 9.71 -3.76
CA ASP A 263 -1.31 8.54 -4.09
C ASP A 263 -0.97 7.34 -3.19
N ALA A 264 0.28 7.23 -2.74
CA ALA A 264 0.72 6.16 -1.87
C ALA A 264 0.28 6.36 -0.41
N LEU A 265 0.24 7.61 0.08
CA LEU A 265 -0.13 7.91 1.47
C LEU A 265 -1.54 7.44 1.83
N VAL A 266 -2.49 7.54 0.90
CA VAL A 266 -3.88 7.13 1.14
C VAL A 266 -4.04 5.60 1.31
N ALA A 267 -3.00 4.82 1.01
CA ALA A 267 -2.96 3.39 1.30
C ALA A 267 -2.77 3.10 2.80
N ALA A 268 -2.16 4.00 3.58
CA ALA A 268 -1.85 3.76 5.00
C ALA A 268 -3.10 3.50 5.86
N PRO A 269 -4.17 4.32 5.80
CA PRO A 269 -5.41 4.00 6.52
C PRO A 269 -6.03 2.68 6.07
N VAL A 270 -5.95 2.34 4.77
CA VAL A 270 -6.54 1.10 4.26
C VAL A 270 -5.74 -0.11 4.72
N SER A 271 -4.41 -0.01 4.78
CA SER A 271 -3.52 -1.05 5.32
C SER A 271 -3.87 -1.37 6.76
N GLN A 272 -4.08 -0.35 7.59
CA GLN A 272 -4.50 -0.52 8.97
C GLN A 272 -5.90 -1.11 9.09
N LYS A 273 -6.84 -0.64 8.26
CA LYS A 273 -8.24 -1.10 8.28
C LYS A 273 -8.37 -2.58 7.92
N LEU A 274 -7.61 -3.02 6.91
CA LEU A 274 -7.73 -4.36 6.35
C LEU A 274 -6.71 -5.35 6.92
N ASP A 275 -5.86 -4.93 7.86
CA ASP A 275 -4.68 -5.66 8.34
C ASP A 275 -3.92 -6.28 7.16
N ALA A 276 -3.40 -5.42 6.28
CA ALA A 276 -2.81 -5.83 5.01
C ALA A 276 -1.52 -5.05 4.69
N PRO A 277 -0.50 -5.69 4.07
CA PRO A 277 0.77 -5.08 3.73
C PRO A 277 0.64 -4.06 2.60
N ILE A 278 1.47 -3.02 2.66
CA ILE A 278 1.73 -2.11 1.55
C ILE A 278 2.99 -2.57 0.82
N LEU A 279 2.83 -3.10 -0.38
CA LEU A 279 3.90 -3.45 -1.30
C LEU A 279 4.14 -2.29 -2.26
N LEU A 280 5.40 -1.91 -2.46
CA LEU A 280 5.75 -0.81 -3.34
C LEU A 280 6.05 -1.30 -4.75
N ALA A 281 5.68 -0.50 -5.75
CA ALA A 281 6.08 -0.68 -7.14
C ALA A 281 6.52 0.66 -7.77
N SER A 282 7.38 0.58 -8.78
CA SER A 282 7.67 1.75 -9.64
C SER A 282 6.55 1.95 -10.65
N LYS A 283 6.52 3.09 -11.34
CA LYS A 283 5.53 3.36 -12.40
C LYS A 283 5.46 2.23 -13.44
N ASN A 284 6.61 1.71 -13.87
CA ASN A 284 6.69 0.82 -15.03
C ASN A 284 7.11 -0.63 -14.69
N SER A 285 7.44 -0.90 -13.43
CA SER A 285 7.95 -2.20 -13.00
C SER A 285 7.53 -2.54 -11.57
N ILE A 286 7.25 -3.82 -11.36
CA ILE A 286 7.09 -4.46 -10.06
C ILE A 286 8.10 -5.59 -9.97
N GLU A 287 8.78 -5.72 -8.84
CA GLU A 287 9.80 -6.76 -8.66
C GLU A 287 9.18 -8.15 -8.75
N SER A 288 9.87 -9.07 -9.42
CA SER A 288 9.43 -10.47 -9.55
C SER A 288 9.27 -11.15 -8.20
N SER A 289 10.09 -10.79 -7.21
CA SER A 289 9.98 -11.25 -5.82
C SER A 289 8.64 -10.91 -5.18
N ILE A 290 8.08 -9.73 -5.48
CA ILE A 290 6.76 -9.29 -5.01
C ILE A 290 5.67 -10.08 -5.73
N VAL A 291 5.79 -10.25 -7.06
CA VAL A 291 4.82 -11.04 -7.85
C VAL A 291 4.78 -12.49 -7.37
N SER A 292 5.94 -13.12 -7.14
CA SER A 292 6.02 -14.48 -6.59
C SER A 292 5.39 -14.55 -5.20
N TYR A 293 5.71 -13.60 -4.31
CA TYR A 293 5.10 -13.57 -2.98
C TYR A 293 3.57 -13.49 -3.03
N LEU A 294 3.00 -12.65 -3.91
CA LEU A 294 1.55 -12.55 -4.09
C LEU A 294 0.94 -13.86 -4.63
N ARG A 295 1.60 -14.49 -5.60
CA ARG A 295 1.15 -15.77 -6.19
C ARG A 295 1.22 -16.94 -5.20
N ASP A 296 2.25 -16.97 -4.38
CA ASP A 296 2.53 -18.08 -3.48
C ASP A 296 1.57 -18.07 -2.27
N ASN A 297 0.97 -16.91 -1.96
CA ASN A 297 -0.11 -16.76 -0.98
C ASN A 297 -1.46 -17.25 -1.52
N LYS A 298 -1.84 -18.50 -1.19
CA LYS A 298 -3.05 -19.16 -1.71
C LYS A 298 -4.37 -18.58 -1.19
N GLU A 299 -4.33 -17.89 -0.06
CA GLU A 299 -5.51 -17.20 0.51
C GLU A 299 -5.74 -15.81 -0.11
N LEU A 300 -4.83 -15.34 -0.97
CA LEU A 300 -4.92 -14.01 -1.57
C LEU A 300 -6.11 -13.95 -2.52
N SER A 301 -7.07 -13.10 -2.17
CA SER A 301 -8.28 -12.88 -2.96
C SER A 301 -8.42 -11.44 -3.44
N ASN A 302 -7.69 -10.49 -2.85
CA ASN A 302 -7.81 -9.07 -3.18
C ASN A 302 -6.43 -8.39 -3.32
N ILE A 303 -6.25 -7.63 -4.40
CA ILE A 303 -5.16 -6.67 -4.56
C ILE A 303 -5.76 -5.29 -4.78
N LYS A 304 -5.41 -4.34 -3.92
CA LYS A 304 -5.85 -2.94 -4.01
C LYS A 304 -4.70 -2.06 -4.47
N VAL A 305 -4.81 -1.47 -5.65
CA VAL A 305 -3.77 -0.62 -6.27
C VAL A 305 -4.10 0.85 -6.06
N PHE A 306 -3.18 1.62 -5.48
CA PHE A 306 -3.38 3.04 -5.15
C PHE A 306 -2.59 3.93 -6.11
N GLY A 307 -3.32 4.79 -6.83
CA GLY A 307 -2.80 5.76 -7.77
C GLY A 307 -3.21 5.47 -9.22
N GLY A 308 -3.23 6.53 -10.03
CA GLY A 308 -3.52 6.44 -11.46
C GLY A 308 -2.41 5.78 -12.27
N VAL A 309 -2.60 5.70 -13.60
CA VAL A 309 -1.61 5.12 -14.53
C VAL A 309 -0.26 5.85 -14.55
N ASN A 310 -0.23 7.08 -14.05
CA ASN A 310 1.01 7.86 -13.89
C ASN A 310 1.81 7.48 -12.64
N ALA A 311 1.18 6.87 -11.63
CA ALA A 311 1.82 6.42 -10.40
C ALA A 311 2.12 4.90 -10.46
N ILE A 312 1.14 4.11 -10.91
CA ILE A 312 1.26 2.67 -11.16
C ILE A 312 0.75 2.39 -12.58
N GLY A 313 1.66 2.18 -13.52
CA GLY A 313 1.37 2.02 -14.94
C GLY A 313 0.54 0.77 -15.25
N SER A 314 -0.12 0.79 -16.41
CA SER A 314 -0.99 -0.30 -16.86
C SER A 314 -0.26 -1.64 -16.98
N LYS A 315 1.05 -1.63 -17.27
CA LYS A 315 1.89 -2.84 -17.30
C LYS A 315 1.97 -3.50 -15.92
N VAL A 316 2.23 -2.70 -14.88
CA VAL A 316 2.28 -3.20 -13.49
C VAL A 316 0.93 -3.74 -13.07
N PHE A 317 -0.15 -3.03 -13.38
CA PHE A 317 -1.51 -3.48 -13.06
C PHE A 317 -1.87 -4.82 -13.72
N LYS A 318 -1.57 -4.98 -15.01
CA LYS A 318 -1.75 -6.25 -15.73
C LYS A 318 -0.89 -7.37 -15.15
N ASN A 319 0.33 -7.08 -14.70
CA ASN A 319 1.17 -8.06 -14.02
C ASN A 319 0.53 -8.54 -12.70
N LEU A 320 -0.15 -7.65 -11.96
CA LEU A 320 -0.87 -8.01 -10.74
C LEU A 320 -2.11 -8.86 -11.04
N GLU A 321 -2.89 -8.50 -12.07
CA GLU A 321 -4.01 -9.35 -12.54
C GLU A 321 -3.53 -10.74 -12.97
N ASN A 322 -2.36 -10.79 -13.58
CA ASN A 322 -1.77 -12.03 -14.05
C ASN A 322 -1.00 -12.81 -12.96
N SER A 323 -0.77 -12.23 -11.78
CA SER A 323 0.04 -12.84 -10.71
C SER A 323 -0.53 -14.17 -10.22
N TYR A 324 -1.84 -14.39 -10.38
CA TYR A 324 -2.52 -15.64 -10.06
C TYR A 324 -2.28 -16.77 -11.09
N TYR A 325 -1.75 -16.44 -12.26
CA TYR A 325 -1.55 -17.40 -13.35
C TYR A 325 -0.06 -17.70 -13.52
N THR A 326 0.23 -18.95 -13.81
CA THR A 326 1.50 -19.38 -14.42
C THR A 326 1.35 -19.38 -15.93
N VAL A 327 2.44 -19.16 -16.66
CA VAL A 327 2.45 -19.30 -18.12
C VAL A 327 2.88 -20.73 -18.42
N GLY A 328 1.98 -21.52 -19.02
CA GLY A 328 2.31 -22.87 -19.49
C GLY A 328 3.33 -22.83 -20.63
N GLU A 329 3.95 -23.98 -20.95
CA GLU A 329 5.00 -24.08 -21.98
C GLU A 329 4.59 -23.52 -23.35
N ASN A 330 3.27 -23.47 -23.63
CA ASN A 330 2.70 -22.97 -24.88
C ASN A 330 2.19 -21.51 -24.82
N GLY A 331 2.47 -20.78 -23.74
CA GLY A 331 2.04 -19.38 -23.58
C GLY A 331 0.61 -19.19 -23.05
N GLU A 332 -0.05 -20.26 -22.60
CA GLU A 332 -1.38 -20.23 -22.00
C GLU A 332 -1.34 -19.85 -20.51
N LYS A 333 -2.43 -19.24 -20.00
CA LYS A 333 -2.55 -18.94 -18.57
C LYS A 333 -3.04 -20.19 -17.84
N VAL A 334 -2.22 -20.71 -16.94
CA VAL A 334 -2.54 -21.87 -16.10
C VAL A 334 -2.77 -21.38 -14.67
N ILE A 335 -3.96 -21.65 -14.12
CA ILE A 335 -4.24 -21.39 -12.72
C ILE A 335 -3.42 -22.36 -11.87
N ASP A 336 -2.81 -21.87 -10.80
CA ASP A 336 -2.15 -22.73 -9.82
C ASP A 336 -3.20 -23.67 -9.18
N GLY A 337 -3.14 -24.97 -9.50
CA GLY A 337 -4.25 -25.93 -9.35
C GLY A 337 -4.62 -26.69 -10.63
N GLY A 338 -3.92 -26.45 -11.75
CA GLY A 338 -3.95 -27.31 -12.94
C GLY A 338 -5.08 -27.03 -13.94
N THR A 339 -5.90 -26.00 -13.71
CA THR A 339 -6.91 -25.59 -14.68
C THR A 339 -6.31 -24.66 -15.73
N ILE A 340 -6.28 -25.11 -16.98
CA ILE A 340 -5.79 -24.34 -18.13
C ILE A 340 -6.90 -23.38 -18.60
N ILE A 341 -6.64 -22.08 -18.60
CA ILE A 341 -7.48 -21.09 -19.29
C ILE A 341 -6.75 -20.68 -20.57
N VAL A 342 -7.24 -21.18 -21.71
CA VAL A 342 -6.71 -20.81 -23.02
C VAL A 342 -7.27 -19.45 -23.44
N GLU A 343 -6.73 -18.37 -22.90
CA GLU A 343 -6.81 -17.06 -23.55
C GLU A 343 -5.66 -16.96 -24.56
N LYS A 344 -5.97 -17.08 -25.86
CA LYS A 344 -4.98 -16.78 -26.91
C LYS A 344 -4.52 -15.33 -26.76
N VAL A 345 -3.28 -15.14 -26.32
CA VAL A 345 -2.60 -13.84 -26.39
C VAL A 345 -2.52 -13.47 -27.87
N LYS A 346 -3.36 -12.52 -28.32
CA LYS A 346 -3.19 -11.92 -29.64
C LYS A 346 -1.91 -11.09 -29.59
N ASN A 347 -0.82 -11.64 -30.11
CA ASN A 347 0.37 -10.88 -30.46
C ASN A 347 -0.02 -9.88 -31.54
N ASN A 348 -0.25 -8.62 -31.16
CA ASN A 348 -0.23 -7.51 -32.10
C ASN A 348 1.24 -7.22 -32.43
N SER A 349 1.78 -8.00 -33.37
CA SER A 349 3.00 -7.68 -34.10
C SER A 349 2.65 -7.55 -35.57
N THR A 350 2.29 -6.34 -35.99
CA THR A 350 2.34 -5.94 -37.39
C THR A 350 3.05 -4.60 -37.50
N ASP A 351 4.35 -4.59 -37.17
CA ASP A 351 5.28 -3.70 -37.84
C ASP A 351 6.07 -4.56 -38.84
N LYS A 352 5.61 -4.51 -40.09
CA LYS A 352 6.33 -5.08 -41.22
C LYS A 352 7.29 -3.99 -41.71
N PRO A 353 8.59 -4.27 -41.92
CA PRO A 353 9.50 -3.27 -42.46
C PRO A 353 9.09 -2.99 -43.92
N THR A 354 8.90 -1.72 -44.25
CA THR A 354 8.77 -1.24 -45.62
C THR A 354 10.07 -1.54 -46.37
N ALA A 355 9.95 -2.34 -47.43
CA ALA A 355 11.05 -2.65 -48.34
C ALA A 355 11.52 -1.37 -49.05
N THR A 356 12.80 -1.05 -48.90
CA THR A 356 13.52 -0.09 -49.76
C THR A 356 13.80 -0.73 -51.10
N THR A 357 13.42 -0.04 -52.18
CA THR A 357 13.72 -0.34 -53.57
C THR A 357 15.23 -0.43 -53.85
N PRO A 358 15.70 -1.31 -54.75
CA PRO A 358 17.10 -1.32 -55.18
C PRO A 358 17.32 -0.25 -56.26
N VAL A 359 18.41 0.52 -56.12
CA VAL A 359 18.96 1.36 -57.20
C VAL A 359 19.83 0.46 -58.07
N GLU A 360 19.41 0.22 -59.31
CA GLU A 360 20.24 -0.38 -60.35
C GLU A 360 21.41 0.55 -60.68
N THR A 361 22.63 0.04 -60.50
CA THR A 361 23.84 0.60 -61.12
C THR A 361 24.23 -0.31 -62.28
N GLY A 362 23.81 0.07 -63.48
CA GLY A 362 24.23 -0.55 -64.74
C GLY A 362 25.07 0.44 -65.53
N THR A 363 26.39 0.23 -65.54
CA THR A 363 27.34 0.87 -66.43
C THR A 363 27.28 0.21 -67.82
N GLN A 364 27.23 1.00 -68.90
CA GLN A 364 27.94 0.77 -70.18
C GLN A 364 27.48 1.79 -71.24
N LYS A 365 28.29 2.80 -71.58
CA LYS A 365 29.27 2.86 -72.68
C LYS A 365 29.65 4.31 -72.95
#